data_AF-T0Y1Q5-F1
#
_entry.id   AF-T0Y1Q5-F1
#
_cell.length_a   1.000
_cell.length_b   1.000
_cell.length_c   1.000
_cell.angle_alpha   90.00
_cell.angle_beta   90.00
_cell.angle_gamma   90.00
#
_symmetry.space_group_name_H-M   'P 1'
#
loop_
_entity.id
_entity.type
_entity.pdbx_description
1 polymer ?
#
loop_
_entity_poly.entity_id
_entity_poly.type
_entity_poly.pdbx_seq_one_letter_code
_entity_poly.pdbx_strand_id
1 'polypeptide(L)'
;MRATIAHGRILGVDSKDAKRAPGVVGVFTCDDMGLAPMPPSMAFLNQAMARPLLASGVVRYVGEAVVAVVAESAAAATDAAELVVIDYEPLAVVVDPLEALKDETLLFPEVGTNNCFELQFGHDDRFFEGCDVVVRQRIINQRVAPCPLETRAA
;
A
#
# COMPACT_ATOMS: atom_id res chain seq x y z
N MET A 1 -9.76 9.65 5.30
CA MET A 1 -9.63 8.48 6.20
C MET A 1 -8.63 7.49 5.59
N ARG A 2 -7.69 6.97 6.41
CA ARG A 2 -6.68 5.99 6.02
C ARG A 2 -6.77 4.72 6.87
N ALA A 3 -6.39 3.58 6.29
CA ALA A 3 -6.39 2.28 6.94
C ALA A 3 -5.61 2.27 8.26
N THR A 4 -6.22 1.74 9.31
CA THR A 4 -5.62 1.58 10.65
C THR A 4 -4.97 0.22 10.86
N ILE A 5 -5.15 -0.71 9.92
CA ILE A 5 -4.59 -2.07 9.96
C ILE A 5 -3.65 -2.32 8.78
N ALA A 6 -2.75 -3.29 8.93
CA ALA A 6 -1.72 -3.59 7.94
C ALA A 6 -2.22 -4.43 6.76
N HIS A 7 -3.17 -5.33 6.97
CA HIS A 7 -3.77 -6.13 5.91
C HIS A 7 -5.17 -6.56 6.34
N GLY A 8 -6.17 -6.37 5.50
CA GLY A 8 -7.54 -6.77 5.82
C GLY A 8 -8.54 -6.49 4.72
N ARG A 9 -9.66 -7.21 4.72
CA ARG A 9 -10.79 -6.92 3.84
C ARG A 9 -11.58 -5.73 4.38
N ILE A 10 -12.04 -4.88 3.48
CA ILE A 10 -12.97 -3.80 3.80
C ILE A 10 -14.37 -4.41 3.73
N LEU A 11 -15.04 -4.53 4.88
CA LEU A 11 -16.40 -5.05 4.96
C LEU A 11 -17.44 -3.98 4.63
N GLY A 12 -17.13 -2.72 4.96
CA GLY A 12 -18.00 -1.59 4.71
C GLY A 12 -17.36 -0.25 5.10
N VAL A 13 -17.91 0.81 4.55
CA VAL A 13 -17.56 2.20 4.87
C VAL A 13 -18.86 2.95 5.17
N ASP A 14 -19.05 3.42 6.40
CA ASP A 14 -20.11 4.36 6.75
C ASP A 14 -19.55 5.78 6.78
N SER A 15 -20.11 6.63 5.92
CA SER A 15 -19.74 8.03 5.81
C SER A 15 -20.94 8.97 5.90
N LYS A 16 -22.10 8.50 6.41
CA LYS A 16 -23.35 9.28 6.41
C LYS A 16 -23.24 10.56 7.24
N ASP A 17 -22.63 10.48 8.41
CA ASP A 17 -22.46 11.63 9.28
C ASP A 17 -21.40 12.60 8.76
N ALA A 18 -20.30 12.08 8.21
CA ALA A 18 -19.30 12.88 7.50
C ALA A 18 -19.93 13.70 6.35
N LYS A 19 -20.80 13.08 5.54
CA LYS A 19 -21.49 13.77 4.43
C LYS A 19 -22.44 14.88 4.88
N ARG A 20 -22.94 14.82 6.12
CA ARG A 20 -23.86 15.80 6.70
C ARG A 20 -23.17 16.88 7.52
N ALA A 21 -21.86 16.76 7.74
CA ALA A 21 -21.12 17.70 8.58
C ALA A 21 -21.04 19.10 7.91
N PRO A 22 -21.12 20.19 8.70
CA PRO A 22 -21.05 21.54 8.18
C PRO A 22 -19.78 21.81 7.36
N GLY A 23 -19.93 22.46 6.20
CA GLY A 23 -18.82 22.81 5.31
C GLY A 23 -18.28 21.65 4.46
N VAL A 24 -18.82 20.44 4.56
CA VAL A 24 -18.44 19.32 3.69
C VAL A 24 -19.08 19.49 2.32
N VAL A 25 -18.23 19.43 1.29
CA VAL A 25 -18.61 19.48 -0.12
C VAL A 25 -18.86 18.08 -0.67
N GLY A 26 -18.05 17.10 -0.25
CA GLY A 26 -18.21 15.71 -0.69
C GLY A 26 -17.35 14.72 0.09
N VAL A 27 -17.79 13.47 0.10
CA VAL A 27 -17.06 12.32 0.66
C VAL A 27 -17.05 11.23 -0.39
N PHE A 28 -15.84 10.81 -0.77
CA PHE A 28 -15.59 9.92 -1.91
C PHE A 28 -14.87 8.66 -1.47
N THR A 29 -15.32 7.54 -2.03
CA THR A 29 -14.73 6.21 -1.96
C THR A 29 -14.19 5.82 -3.35
N CYS A 30 -13.58 4.64 -3.47
CA CYS A 30 -13.12 4.14 -4.78
C CYS A 30 -14.26 4.08 -5.81
N ASP A 31 -15.47 3.70 -5.37
CA ASP A 31 -16.61 3.47 -6.26
C ASP A 31 -17.11 4.78 -6.90
N ASP A 32 -16.90 5.91 -6.23
CA ASP A 32 -17.27 7.23 -6.74
C ASP A 32 -16.32 7.74 -7.84
N MET A 33 -15.14 7.13 -8.00
CA MET A 33 -14.11 7.63 -8.92
C MET A 33 -14.27 7.14 -10.36
N GLY A 34 -14.82 5.93 -10.56
CA GLY A 34 -14.90 5.31 -11.90
C GLY A 34 -13.53 5.13 -12.60
N LEU A 35 -12.44 5.12 -11.83
CA LEU A 35 -11.07 5.00 -12.33
C LEU A 35 -10.58 3.56 -12.23
N ALA A 36 -9.89 3.10 -13.27
CA ALA A 36 -9.21 1.81 -13.22
C ALA A 36 -8.07 1.82 -12.17
N PRO A 37 -7.75 0.68 -11.55
CA PRO A 37 -6.57 0.54 -10.71
C PRO A 37 -5.30 0.98 -11.45
N MET A 38 -4.44 1.73 -10.74
CA MET A 38 -3.21 2.25 -11.29
C MET A 38 -2.10 1.20 -11.17
N PRO A 39 -1.39 0.86 -12.25
CA PRO A 39 -0.24 -0.02 -12.18
C PRO A 39 0.93 0.65 -11.44
N PRO A 40 1.93 -0.12 -10.96
CA PRO A 40 3.14 0.44 -10.38
C PRO A 40 3.86 1.41 -11.34
N SER A 41 4.33 2.55 -10.82
CA SER A 41 4.95 3.60 -11.65
C SER A 41 6.30 3.21 -12.27
N MET A 42 7.00 2.25 -11.67
CA MET A 42 8.28 1.74 -12.18
C MET A 42 8.01 0.58 -13.14
N ALA A 43 8.39 0.76 -14.41
CA ALA A 43 8.06 -0.17 -15.50
C ALA A 43 8.65 -1.58 -15.35
N PHE A 44 9.72 -1.74 -14.56
CA PHE A 44 10.33 -3.04 -14.31
C PHE A 44 9.60 -3.86 -13.23
N LEU A 45 8.68 -3.26 -12.48
CA LEU A 45 7.84 -4.00 -11.53
C LEU A 45 6.75 -4.77 -12.26
N ASN A 46 6.23 -5.82 -11.63
CA ASN A 46 5.09 -6.58 -12.10
C ASN A 46 3.85 -5.67 -12.22
N GLN A 47 3.48 -5.34 -13.46
CA GLN A 47 2.40 -4.38 -13.75
C GLN A 47 1.00 -4.89 -13.37
N ALA A 48 0.85 -6.20 -13.12
CA ALA A 48 -0.40 -6.78 -12.64
C ALA A 48 -0.68 -6.46 -11.15
N MET A 49 0.32 -6.01 -10.38
CA MET A 49 0.17 -5.56 -8.99
C MET A 49 -0.41 -4.13 -8.92
N ALA A 50 -1.53 -3.90 -9.62
CA ALA A 50 -2.19 -2.61 -9.74
C ALA A 50 -3.06 -2.29 -8.51
N ARG A 51 -3.12 -1.01 -8.14
CA ARG A 51 -3.85 -0.56 -6.94
C ARG A 51 -4.76 0.62 -7.26
N PRO A 52 -5.99 0.66 -6.72
CA PRO A 52 -6.83 1.84 -6.84
C PRO A 52 -6.26 3.02 -6.05
N LEU A 53 -6.69 4.25 -6.38
CA LEU A 53 -6.26 5.47 -5.67
C LEU A 53 -6.77 5.50 -4.22
N LEU A 54 -7.99 5.01 -4.02
CA LEU A 54 -8.58 4.71 -2.71
C LEU A 54 -8.79 3.20 -2.64
N ALA A 55 -8.36 2.55 -1.57
CA ALA A 55 -8.51 1.12 -1.38
C ALA A 55 -9.98 0.70 -1.46
N SER A 56 -10.23 -0.39 -2.17
CA SER A 56 -11.54 -1.04 -2.29
C SER A 56 -11.36 -2.55 -2.12
N GLY A 57 -12.29 -3.17 -1.41
CA GLY A 57 -12.29 -4.59 -1.06
C GLY A 57 -11.19 -5.01 -0.06
N VAL A 58 -9.98 -4.49 -0.16
CA VAL A 58 -8.82 -4.87 0.68
C VAL A 58 -7.87 -3.69 0.90
N VAL A 59 -7.33 -3.58 2.12
CA VAL A 59 -6.20 -2.71 2.48
C VAL A 59 -4.93 -3.54 2.63
N ARG A 60 -3.79 -3.04 2.16
CA ARG A 60 -2.52 -3.77 2.06
C ARG A 60 -1.39 -3.20 2.92
N TYR A 61 -1.61 -2.05 3.57
CA TYR A 61 -0.68 -1.47 4.55
C TYR A 61 -1.37 -0.41 5.42
N VAL A 62 -0.80 -0.18 6.61
CA VAL A 62 -1.23 0.90 7.51
C VAL A 62 -1.03 2.25 6.84
N GLY A 63 -2.06 3.07 6.79
CA GLY A 63 -2.03 4.39 6.16
C GLY A 63 -2.47 4.40 4.69
N GLU A 64 -2.89 3.26 4.11
CA GLU A 64 -3.49 3.22 2.78
C GLU A 64 -4.77 4.09 2.74
N ALA A 65 -4.93 4.92 1.71
CA ALA A 65 -6.07 5.81 1.62
C ALA A 65 -7.33 5.01 1.28
N VAL A 66 -8.43 5.23 2.00
CA VAL A 66 -9.71 4.52 1.78
C VAL A 66 -10.84 5.49 1.41
N VAL A 67 -10.85 6.67 2.05
CA VAL A 67 -11.88 7.70 1.84
C VAL A 67 -11.23 9.07 1.73
N ALA A 68 -11.67 9.85 0.75
CA ALA A 68 -11.32 11.27 0.59
C ALA A 68 -12.50 12.15 1.01
N VAL A 69 -12.22 13.19 1.80
CA VAL A 69 -13.21 14.20 2.23
C VAL A 69 -12.79 15.54 1.63
N VAL A 70 -13.72 16.20 0.97
CA VAL A 70 -13.56 17.56 0.42
C VAL A 70 -14.49 18.48 1.19
N ALA A 71 -13.96 19.59 1.69
CA ALA A 71 -14.70 20.57 2.47
C ALA A 71 -14.22 21.99 2.16
N GLU A 72 -14.97 22.98 2.60
CA GLU A 72 -14.69 24.41 2.44
C GLU A 72 -13.43 24.86 3.22
N SER A 73 -12.97 24.07 4.19
CA SER A 73 -11.73 24.33 4.93
C SER A 73 -11.02 23.04 5.34
N ALA A 74 -9.71 23.12 5.58
CA ALA A 74 -8.92 22.00 6.07
C ALA A 74 -9.41 21.48 7.44
N ALA A 75 -9.87 22.37 8.32
CA ALA A 75 -10.42 22.00 9.61
C ALA A 75 -11.72 21.19 9.45
N ALA A 76 -12.66 21.68 8.64
CA ALA A 76 -13.92 20.97 8.37
C ALA A 76 -13.69 19.60 7.71
N ALA A 77 -12.73 19.50 6.78
CA ALA A 77 -12.36 18.23 6.17
C ALA A 77 -11.78 17.23 7.19
N THR A 78 -10.98 17.71 8.14
CA THR A 78 -10.37 16.90 9.19
C THR A 78 -11.44 16.39 10.16
N ASP A 79 -12.29 17.29 10.67
CA ASP A 79 -13.37 16.93 11.61
C ASP A 79 -14.35 15.93 10.97
N ALA A 80 -14.73 16.15 9.72
CA ALA A 80 -15.62 15.24 9.00
C ALA A 80 -14.96 13.88 8.70
N ALA A 81 -13.64 13.81 8.53
CA ALA A 81 -12.94 12.55 8.30
C ALA A 81 -12.98 11.62 9.53
N GLU A 82 -13.06 12.18 10.74
CA GLU A 82 -13.21 11.42 12.00
C GLU A 82 -14.61 10.81 12.17
N LEU A 83 -15.60 11.31 11.42
CA LEU A 83 -16.96 10.75 11.39
C LEU A 83 -17.11 9.55 10.43
N VAL A 84 -16.04 9.20 9.70
CA VAL A 84 -16.04 8.05 8.80
C VAL A 84 -15.67 6.79 9.57
N VAL A 85 -16.54 5.78 9.53
CA VAL A 85 -16.32 4.48 10.13
C VAL A 85 -16.03 3.45 9.04
N ILE A 86 -14.99 2.64 9.24
CA ILE A 86 -14.60 1.59 8.29
C ILE A 86 -14.49 0.27 9.05
N ASP A 87 -15.25 -0.71 8.57
CA ASP A 87 -15.25 -2.06 9.13
C ASP A 87 -14.24 -2.92 8.38
N TYR A 88 -13.36 -3.58 9.15
CA TYR A 88 -12.33 -4.44 8.62
C TYR A 88 -12.45 -5.87 9.12
N GLU A 89 -12.17 -6.82 8.23
CA GLU A 89 -11.80 -8.19 8.60
C GLU A 89 -10.27 -8.32 8.45
N PRO A 90 -9.51 -8.43 9.56
CA PRO A 90 -8.06 -8.56 9.49
C PRO A 90 -7.63 -9.81 8.71
N LEU A 91 -6.60 -9.66 7.88
CA LEU A 91 -5.95 -10.76 7.17
C LEU A 91 -4.53 -10.96 7.74
N ALA A 92 -3.93 -12.11 7.42
CA ALA A 92 -2.54 -12.39 7.81
C ALA A 92 -1.60 -11.29 7.31
N VAL A 93 -0.66 -10.86 8.14
CA VAL A 93 0.28 -9.79 7.82
C VAL A 93 1.66 -10.40 7.57
N VAL A 94 2.31 -9.95 6.50
CA VAL A 94 3.71 -10.30 6.20
C VAL A 94 4.56 -9.04 6.18
N VAL A 95 5.61 -9.02 7.02
CA VAL A 95 6.53 -7.86 7.17
C VAL A 95 7.97 -8.20 6.81
N ASP A 96 8.30 -9.48 6.71
CA ASP A 96 9.61 -9.96 6.31
C ASP A 96 9.60 -10.31 4.81
N PRO A 97 10.54 -9.77 4.00
CA PRO A 97 10.55 -10.01 2.56
C PRO A 97 10.91 -11.45 2.18
N LEU A 98 11.67 -12.18 3.00
CA LEU A 98 12.01 -13.58 2.74
C LEU A 98 10.82 -14.49 3.05
N GLU A 99 10.06 -14.18 4.10
CA GLU A 99 8.78 -14.84 4.37
C GLU A 99 7.75 -14.54 3.28
N ALA A 100 7.72 -13.31 2.75
CA ALA A 100 6.83 -12.95 1.64
C ALA A 100 7.05 -13.81 0.40
N LEU A 101 8.31 -14.18 0.09
CA LEU A 101 8.65 -15.04 -1.06
C LEU A 101 8.12 -16.48 -0.94
N LYS A 102 7.60 -16.89 0.22
CA LYS A 102 6.96 -18.20 0.37
C LYS A 102 5.52 -18.21 -0.16
N ASP A 103 4.97 -17.04 -0.50
CA ASP A 103 3.64 -16.88 -1.09
C ASP A 103 2.48 -17.47 -0.24
N GLU A 104 2.70 -17.68 1.06
CA GLU A 104 1.67 -18.15 2.01
C GLU A 104 0.60 -17.09 2.29
N THR A 105 0.97 -15.81 2.24
CA THR A 105 0.07 -14.66 2.36
C THR A 105 0.30 -13.74 1.17
N LEU A 106 -0.66 -13.65 0.25
CA LEU A 106 -0.57 -12.86 -0.96
C LEU A 106 -1.26 -11.50 -0.80
N LEU A 107 -0.56 -10.40 -1.14
CA LEU A 107 -1.18 -9.07 -1.24
C LEU A 107 -2.00 -8.88 -2.52
N PHE A 108 -1.71 -9.67 -3.55
CA PHE A 108 -2.41 -9.72 -4.82
C PHE A 108 -2.69 -11.20 -5.17
N PRO A 109 -3.76 -11.80 -4.60
CA PRO A 109 -4.09 -13.20 -4.84
C PRO A 109 -4.22 -13.56 -6.33
N GLU A 110 -4.70 -12.62 -7.14
CA GLU A 110 -4.84 -12.74 -8.60
C GLU A 110 -3.50 -12.81 -9.34
N VAL A 111 -2.42 -12.28 -8.75
CA VAL A 111 -1.06 -12.35 -9.29
C VAL A 111 -0.36 -13.65 -8.88
N GLY A 112 -0.72 -14.21 -7.73
CA GLY A 112 -0.23 -15.52 -7.26
C GLY A 112 1.17 -15.51 -6.66
N THR A 113 1.83 -14.35 -6.54
CA THR A 113 3.15 -14.22 -5.91
C THR A 113 3.37 -12.83 -5.29
N ASN A 114 4.23 -12.74 -4.27
CA ASN A 114 4.76 -11.51 -3.71
C ASN A 114 6.08 -11.07 -4.37
N ASN A 115 6.66 -11.86 -5.28
CA ASN A 115 7.82 -11.44 -6.06
C ASN A 115 7.40 -10.37 -7.07
N CYS A 116 7.63 -9.10 -6.74
CA CYS A 116 7.25 -7.97 -7.59
C CYS A 116 8.23 -7.70 -8.72
N PHE A 117 9.46 -8.23 -8.63
CA PHE A 117 10.53 -8.04 -9.60
C PHE A 117 11.74 -8.92 -9.29
N GLU A 118 12.31 -9.52 -10.33
CA GLU A 118 13.55 -10.29 -10.23
C GLU A 118 14.54 -9.81 -11.32
N LEU A 119 15.78 -9.54 -10.91
CA LEU A 119 16.90 -9.33 -11.82
C LEU A 119 17.89 -10.47 -11.67
N GLN A 120 18.18 -11.11 -12.79
CA GLN A 120 19.27 -12.07 -12.87
C GLN A 120 20.45 -11.40 -13.56
N PHE A 121 21.53 -11.22 -12.81
CA PHE A 121 22.84 -10.95 -13.36
C PHE A 121 23.56 -12.29 -13.46
N GLY A 122 24.23 -12.54 -14.60
CA GLY A 122 24.80 -13.84 -14.96
C GLY A 122 25.37 -14.61 -13.76
N HIS A 123 24.80 -15.77 -13.49
CA HIS A 123 25.15 -16.63 -12.37
C HIS A 123 25.96 -17.82 -12.88
N ASP A 124 27.25 -17.86 -12.56
CA ASP A 124 28.08 -19.05 -12.71
C ASP A 124 28.47 -19.52 -11.30
N ASP A 125 28.02 -20.70 -10.90
CA ASP A 125 28.35 -21.29 -9.60
C ASP A 125 29.87 -21.43 -9.38
N ARG A 126 30.62 -21.48 -10.49
CA ARG A 126 32.08 -21.60 -10.49
C ARG A 126 32.78 -20.25 -10.38
N PHE A 127 32.05 -19.14 -10.30
CA PHE A 127 32.63 -17.80 -10.28
C PHE A 127 33.68 -17.59 -9.18
N PHE A 128 33.53 -18.30 -8.06
CA PHE A 128 34.45 -18.25 -6.93
C PHE A 128 35.47 -19.39 -6.89
N GLU A 129 35.48 -20.30 -7.88
CA GLU A 129 36.47 -21.37 -7.94
C GLU A 129 37.89 -20.81 -8.11
N GLY A 130 38.84 -21.34 -7.33
CA GLY A 130 40.24 -20.91 -7.37
C GLY A 130 40.54 -19.59 -6.65
N CYS A 131 39.56 -18.92 -6.05
CA CYS A 131 39.81 -17.76 -5.20
C CYS A 131 40.51 -18.18 -3.90
N ASP A 132 41.60 -17.51 -3.54
CA ASP A 132 42.31 -17.74 -2.27
C ASP A 132 41.44 -17.38 -1.05
N VAL A 133 40.56 -16.38 -1.19
CA VAL A 133 39.66 -15.91 -0.14
C VAL A 133 38.30 -15.55 -0.73
N VAL A 134 37.23 -16.04 -0.09
CA VAL A 134 35.84 -15.67 -0.41
C VAL A 134 35.18 -15.16 0.87
N VAL A 135 34.63 -13.95 0.84
CA VAL A 135 33.89 -13.36 1.96
C VAL A 135 32.41 -13.28 1.61
N ARG A 136 31.57 -13.73 2.53
CA ARG A 136 30.11 -13.63 2.43
C ARG A 136 29.56 -12.92 3.65
N GLN A 137 28.69 -11.95 3.44
CA GLN A 137 28.05 -11.22 4.52
C GLN A 137 26.60 -10.92 4.18
N ARG A 138 25.72 -11.07 5.17
CA ARG A 138 24.35 -10.56 5.11
C ARG A 138 24.33 -9.14 5.68
N ILE A 139 23.84 -8.19 4.89
CA ILE A 139 23.71 -6.78 5.28
C ILE A 139 22.22 -6.42 5.24
N ILE A 140 21.74 -5.75 6.29
CA ILE A 140 20.38 -5.21 6.35
C ILE A 140 20.50 -3.69 6.17
N ASN A 141 19.94 -3.17 5.08
CA ASN A 141 19.74 -1.74 4.90
C ASN A 141 18.33 -1.38 5.41
N GLN A 142 18.27 -0.57 6.47
CA GLN A 142 17.01 -0.26 7.13
C GLN A 142 16.12 0.63 6.27
N ARG A 143 14.81 0.52 6.48
CA ARG A 143 13.85 1.46 5.88
C ARG A 143 14.06 2.85 6.50
N VAL A 144 14.27 3.85 5.66
CA VAL A 144 14.37 5.27 6.04
C VAL A 144 13.38 6.12 5.25
N ALA A 145 13.07 7.30 5.77
CA ALA A 145 12.26 8.30 5.09
C ALA A 145 13.13 9.52 4.74
N PRO A 146 12.97 10.13 3.54
CA PRO A 146 13.73 11.32 3.17
C PRO A 146 13.47 12.56 4.06
N CYS A 147 12.31 12.61 4.73
CA CYS A 147 11.91 13.67 5.66
C CYS A 147 12.22 15.12 5.20
N PRO A 148 11.76 15.55 4.00
CA PRO A 148 11.91 16.93 3.58
C PRO A 148 11.15 17.87 4.54
N LEU A 149 11.65 19.10 4.70
CA LEU A 149 11.00 20.11 5.55
C LEU A 149 9.61 20.50 5.06
N GLU A 150 9.41 20.49 3.74
CA GLU A 150 8.11 20.71 3.10
C GLU A 150 7.45 19.37 2.75
N THR A 151 6.18 19.19 3.13
CA THR A 151 5.41 17.99 2.82
C THR A 151 4.88 18.02 1.38
N ARG A 152 4.52 16.84 0.86
CA ARG A 152 3.87 16.74 -0.47
C ARG A 152 2.54 17.51 -0.50
N ALA A 153 2.33 18.31 -1.55
CA ALA A 153 1.09 19.01 -1.88
C ALA A 153 0.91 19.05 -3.41
N ALA A 154 -0.31 19.31 -3.89
CA ALA A 154 -0.66 19.46 -5.31
C ALA A 154 -1.75 20.52 -5.49
#